data_AF-A0A0E9XB71-F1
#
_entry.id   AF-A0A0E9XB71-F1
#
_cell.length_a   1.000
_cell.length_b   1.000
_cell.length_c   1.000
_cell.angle_alpha   90.00
_cell.angle_beta   90.00
_cell.angle_gamma   90.00
#
_symmetry.space_group_name_H-M   'P 1'
#
loop_
_entity.id
_entity.type
_entity.pdbx_description
1 polymer ?
#
loop_
_entity_poly.entity_id
_entity_poly.type
_entity_poly.pdbx_seq_one_letter_code
_entity_poly.pdbx_strand_id
1 'polypeptide(L)'
;MSDDRVKEVVLNDLVKIHGEGIRRLYNGGVVKKWGLDPYSLGAFAIYTPFQHTSYANDLFKKEHRIHFAGEHTATPHGWIETAIKSAIRAAKNINNLRE
;
A
#
# COMPACT_ATOMS: atom_id res chain seq x y z
N MET A 1 -12.78 -13.06 -11.12
CA MET A 1 -14.12 -12.42 -11.16
C MET A 1 -14.03 -11.15 -11.99
N SER A 2 -15.00 -10.92 -12.87
CA SER A 2 -15.10 -9.66 -13.64
C SER A 2 -15.46 -8.50 -12.71
N ASP A 3 -15.13 -7.28 -13.12
CA ASP A 3 -15.42 -6.09 -12.30
C ASP A 3 -16.92 -5.87 -12.13
N ASP A 4 -17.74 -6.19 -13.13
CA ASP A 4 -19.20 -6.08 -13.01
C ASP A 4 -19.77 -7.07 -12.00
N ARG A 5 -19.22 -8.29 -11.94
CA ARG A 5 -19.62 -9.25 -10.92
C ARG A 5 -19.19 -8.82 -9.51
N VAL A 6 -18.02 -8.17 -9.36
CA VAL A 6 -17.60 -7.55 -8.08
C VAL A 6 -18.61 -6.48 -7.66
N LYS A 7 -18.96 -5.56 -8.55
CA LYS A 7 -19.91 -4.48 -8.26
C LYS A 7 -21.28 -5.03 -7.83
N GLU A 8 -21.77 -6.06 -8.52
CA GLU A 8 -23.06 -6.69 -8.19
C GLU A 8 -23.04 -7.32 -6.79
N VAL A 9 -21.99 -8.06 -6.43
CA VAL A 9 -21.83 -8.66 -5.10
C VAL A 9 -21.80 -7.58 -4.03
N VAL A 10 -20.98 -6.54 -4.22
CA VAL A 10 -20.88 -5.42 -3.26
C VAL A 10 -22.22 -4.71 -3.10
N LEU A 11 -22.96 -4.45 -4.19
CA LEU A 11 -24.28 -3.82 -4.11
C LEU A 11 -25.27 -4.69 -3.34
N ASN A 12 -25.28 -6.00 -3.60
CA ASN A 12 -26.14 -6.93 -2.87
C ASN A 12 -25.79 -6.99 -1.37
N ASP A 13 -24.51 -6.91 -1.01
CA ASP A 13 -24.10 -6.88 0.39
C ASP A 13 -24.46 -5.55 1.07
N LEU A 14 -24.32 -4.42 0.38
CA LEU A 14 -24.80 -3.11 0.87
C LEU A 14 -26.32 -3.11 1.10
N VAL A 15 -27.09 -3.75 0.22
CA VAL A 15 -28.55 -3.92 0.39
C VAL A 15 -28.88 -4.74 1.64
N LYS A 16 -28.09 -5.77 1.98
CA LYS A 16 -28.30 -6.53 3.22
C LYS A 16 -28.08 -5.68 4.47
N ILE A 17 -27.14 -4.74 4.42
CA ILE A 17 -26.76 -3.91 5.58
C ILE A 17 -27.71 -2.71 5.75
N HIS A 18 -28.06 -2.02 4.65
CA HIS A 18 -28.83 -0.76 4.73
C HIS A 18 -30.19 -0.78 3.99
N GLY A 19 -30.63 -1.94 3.48
CA GLY A 19 -31.94 -2.16 2.86
C GLY A 19 -32.01 -1.88 1.35
N GLU A 20 -33.12 -2.23 0.70
CA GLU A 20 -33.27 -2.13 -0.77
C GLU A 20 -33.18 -0.69 -1.33
N GLY A 21 -33.32 0.32 -0.47
CA GLY A 21 -33.20 1.72 -0.84
C GLY A 21 -31.86 2.12 -1.43
N ILE A 22 -30.76 1.36 -1.25
CA ILE A 22 -29.46 1.71 -1.86
C ILE A 22 -29.44 1.48 -3.36
N ARG A 23 -30.21 0.52 -3.90
CA ARG A 23 -30.15 0.20 -5.33
C ARG A 23 -30.49 1.40 -6.20
N ARG A 24 -31.47 2.21 -5.77
CA ARG A 24 -31.86 3.46 -6.45
C ARG A 24 -30.82 4.58 -6.33
N LEU A 25 -29.90 4.50 -5.36
CA LEU A 25 -28.83 5.48 -5.14
C LEU A 25 -27.54 5.09 -5.87
N TYR A 26 -27.40 3.84 -6.28
CA TYR A 26 -26.22 3.34 -6.95
C TYR A 26 -26.14 3.86 -8.39
N ASN A 27 -25.11 4.64 -8.69
CA ASN A 27 -24.86 5.25 -10.00
C ASN A 27 -23.66 4.63 -10.74
N GLY A 28 -23.07 3.57 -10.20
CA GLY A 28 -21.88 2.91 -10.76
C GLY A 28 -20.72 2.83 -9.77
N GLY A 29 -19.62 2.23 -10.20
CA GLY A 29 -18.42 2.09 -9.37
C GLY A 29 -17.22 1.60 -10.16
N VAL A 30 -16.03 1.86 -9.63
CA VAL A 30 -14.74 1.42 -10.19
C VAL A 30 -14.13 0.39 -9.25
N VAL A 31 -13.54 -0.65 -9.83
CA VAL A 31 -12.82 -1.68 -9.07
C VAL A 31 -11.33 -1.49 -9.28
N LYS A 32 -10.60 -1.24 -8.20
CA LYS A 32 -9.12 -1.22 -8.20
C LYS A 32 -8.58 -2.48 -7.56
N LYS A 33 -7.78 -3.23 -8.30
CA LYS A 33 -7.11 -4.44 -7.82
C LYS A 33 -5.61 -4.15 -7.69
N TRP A 34 -5.19 -3.65 -6.53
CA TRP A 34 -3.79 -3.28 -6.29
C TRP A 34 -2.80 -4.43 -6.54
N GLY A 35 -3.17 -5.67 -6.21
CA GLY A 35 -2.35 -6.85 -6.48
C GLY A 35 -2.19 -7.21 -7.97
N LEU A 36 -3.00 -6.63 -8.86
CA LEU A 36 -2.86 -6.80 -10.32
C LEU A 36 -2.30 -5.54 -11.00
N ASP A 37 -2.03 -4.49 -10.25
CA ASP A 37 -1.44 -3.26 -10.79
C ASP A 37 0.06 -3.49 -11.03
N PRO A 38 0.59 -3.29 -12.25
CA PRO A 38 1.99 -3.60 -12.57
C PRO A 38 3.00 -2.66 -11.89
N TYR A 39 2.56 -1.51 -11.39
CA TYR A 39 3.40 -0.54 -10.70
C TYR A 39 3.34 -0.65 -9.19
N SER A 40 2.26 -1.23 -8.65
CA SER A 40 2.07 -1.38 -7.20
C SER A 40 2.36 -2.81 -6.72
N LEU A 41 2.03 -3.83 -7.54
CA LEU A 41 2.22 -5.26 -7.27
C LEU A 41 1.60 -5.76 -5.93
N GLY A 42 0.72 -4.96 -5.33
CA GLY A 42 0.24 -5.12 -3.98
C GLY A 42 -0.34 -3.81 -3.43
N ALA A 43 -1.00 -3.87 -2.28
CA ALA A 43 -1.56 -2.68 -1.65
C ALA A 43 -0.51 -1.89 -0.84
N PHE A 44 0.22 -2.58 0.02
CA PHE A 44 1.31 -2.06 0.85
C PHE A 44 2.11 -3.23 1.43
N ALA A 45 3.28 -2.96 2.01
CA ALA A 45 4.06 -4.01 2.66
C ALA A 45 3.35 -4.51 3.93
N ILE A 46 3.23 -5.82 4.08
CA ILE A 46 2.78 -6.42 5.34
C ILE A 46 3.68 -7.59 5.66
N TYR A 47 4.30 -7.54 6.84
CA TYR A 47 5.15 -8.63 7.28
C TYR A 47 4.30 -9.82 7.72
N THR A 48 4.69 -11.01 7.30
CA THR A 48 4.28 -12.24 7.98
C THR A 48 5.00 -12.35 9.32
N PRO A 49 4.59 -13.26 10.23
CA PRO A 49 5.27 -13.43 11.51
C PRO A 49 6.79 -13.53 11.38
N PHE A 50 7.51 -12.86 12.28
CA PHE A 50 8.99 -12.80 12.38
C PHE A 50 9.74 -12.08 11.24
N GLN A 51 9.10 -11.74 10.12
CA GLN A 51 9.79 -11.03 9.03
C GLN A 51 10.31 -9.64 9.43
N HIS A 52 9.57 -8.92 10.29
CA HIS A 52 10.03 -7.64 10.81
C HIS A 52 11.40 -7.77 11.49
N THR A 53 11.55 -8.77 12.37
CA THR A 53 12.82 -9.00 13.09
C THR A 53 13.93 -9.51 12.18
N SER A 54 13.59 -10.30 11.17
CA SER A 54 14.57 -10.89 10.25
C SER A 54 15.06 -9.92 9.17
N TYR A 55 14.23 -9.00 8.69
CA TYR A 55 14.49 -8.28 7.44
C TYR A 55 14.43 -6.76 7.55
N ALA A 56 13.79 -6.18 8.58
CA ALA A 56 13.58 -4.73 8.59
C ALA A 56 14.90 -3.94 8.59
N ASN A 57 15.90 -4.38 9.36
CA ASN A 57 17.20 -3.70 9.40
C ASN A 57 17.89 -3.71 8.03
N ASP A 58 17.92 -4.86 7.36
CA ASP A 58 18.56 -5.00 6.05
C ASP A 58 17.79 -4.22 4.98
N LEU A 59 16.45 -4.27 4.99
CA LEU A 59 15.59 -3.56 4.05
C LEU A 59 15.71 -2.03 4.15
N PHE A 60 15.97 -1.51 5.35
CA PHE A 60 16.00 -0.06 5.59
C PHE A 60 17.40 0.54 5.35
N LYS A 61 18.41 -0.32 5.24
CA LYS A 61 19.81 0.05 5.06
C LYS A 61 20.06 0.52 3.62
N LYS A 62 21.03 1.42 3.45
CA LYS A 62 21.55 1.80 2.12
C LYS A 62 22.61 0.80 1.68
N GLU A 63 22.75 0.61 0.37
CA GLU A 63 23.84 -0.17 -0.20
C GLU A 63 24.77 0.77 -1.00
N HIS A 64 25.98 1.00 -0.46
CA HIS A 64 26.93 1.98 -0.96
C HIS A 64 26.32 3.39 -1.12
N ARG A 65 26.13 3.84 -2.37
CA ARG A 65 25.52 5.13 -2.75
C ARG A 65 24.06 5.00 -3.16
N ILE A 66 23.46 3.80 -3.04
CA ILE A 66 22.06 3.52 -3.36
C ILE A 66 21.24 3.60 -2.07
N HIS A 67 20.26 4.50 -2.04
CA HIS A 67 19.39 4.73 -0.89
C HIS A 67 17.97 4.29 -1.21
N PHE A 68 17.38 3.51 -0.31
CA PHE A 68 16.00 3.04 -0.44
C PHE A 68 15.05 3.92 0.39
N ALA A 69 13.95 4.30 -0.25
CA ALA A 69 12.86 5.08 0.33
C ALA A 69 11.53 4.57 -0.21
N GLY A 70 10.47 4.83 0.54
CA GLY A 70 9.14 4.29 0.30
C GLY A 70 8.56 3.70 1.58
N GLU A 71 7.24 3.55 1.59
CA GLU A 71 6.46 3.09 2.74
C GLU A 71 7.04 1.79 3.36
N HIS A 72 7.39 0.82 2.52
CA HIS A 72 7.99 -0.47 2.91
C HIS A 72 9.39 -0.39 3.54
N THR A 73 10.05 0.77 3.53
CA THR A 73 11.42 0.96 4.05
C THR A 73 11.47 1.67 5.41
N ALA A 74 10.32 1.79 6.07
CA ALA A 74 10.20 2.31 7.43
C ALA A 74 8.93 1.74 8.08
N THR A 75 8.67 2.08 9.33
CA THR A 75 7.46 1.66 10.06
C THR A 75 6.70 2.87 10.61
N PRO A 76 5.36 2.76 10.77
CA PRO A 76 4.49 1.61 10.43
C PRO A 76 4.14 1.51 8.94
N HIS A 77 3.85 0.31 8.44
CA HIS A 77 3.49 0.11 7.04
C HIS A 77 2.07 0.60 6.68
N GLY A 78 1.82 0.86 5.39
CA GLY A 78 0.52 1.23 4.81
C GLY A 78 0.20 2.73 4.79
N TRP A 79 1.15 3.60 5.13
CA TRP A 79 0.91 5.03 5.32
C TRP A 79 1.79 5.93 4.47
N ILE A 80 1.20 7.04 4.01
CA ILE A 80 1.90 8.13 3.31
C ILE A 80 3.00 8.72 4.21
N GLU A 81 2.70 8.93 5.50
CA GLU A 81 3.66 9.45 6.49
C GLU A 81 4.96 8.63 6.52
N THR A 82 4.85 7.31 6.43
CA THR A 82 6.01 6.40 6.43
C THR A 82 6.84 6.51 5.15
N ALA A 83 6.18 6.71 3.99
CA ALA A 83 6.88 7.02 2.75
C ALA A 83 7.65 8.35 2.85
N ILE A 84 7.04 9.39 3.43
CA ILE A 84 7.68 10.70 3.61
C ILE A 84 8.86 10.60 4.60
N LYS A 85 8.67 9.92 5.73
CA LYS A 85 9.71 9.68 6.75
C LYS A 85 10.94 9.01 6.15
N SER A 86 10.76 7.94 5.37
CA SER A 86 11.88 7.24 4.72
C SER A 86 12.52 8.08 3.62
N ALA A 87 11.75 8.87 2.87
CA ALA A 87 12.28 9.81 1.88
C ALA A 87 13.17 10.88 2.51
N ILE A 88 12.75 11.49 3.63
CA ILE A 88 13.56 12.47 4.38
C ILE A 88 14.87 11.83 4.87
N ARG A 89 14.82 10.60 5.40
CA ARG A 89 16.03 9.84 5.79
C ARG A 89 16.97 9.66 4.60
N ALA A 90 16.47 9.18 3.47
CA ALA A 90 17.27 8.95 2.27
C ALA A 90 17.92 10.25 1.77
N ALA A 91 17.14 11.33 1.65
CA ALA A 91 17.62 12.64 1.21
C ALA A 91 18.71 13.21 2.13
N LYS A 92 18.50 13.15 3.46
CA LYS A 92 19.52 13.56 4.43
C LYS A 92 20.80 12.75 4.30
N ASN A 93 20.67 11.44 4.14
CA ASN A 93 21.84 10.57 4.01
C ASN A 93 22.61 10.85 2.72
N ILE A 94 21.93 11.12 1.60
CA ILE A 94 22.54 11.51 0.32
C ILE A 94 23.28 12.84 0.48
N ASN A 95 22.62 13.86 1.04
CA ASN A 95 23.20 15.19 1.21
C ASN A 95 24.47 15.19 2.08
N ASN A 96 24.54 14.27 3.05
CA ASN A 96 25.66 14.17 3.99
C ASN A 96 26.74 13.18 3.54
N LEU A 97 26.65 12.60 2.33
CA LEU A 97 27.73 11.78 1.78
C LEU A 97 28.95 12.67 1.55
N ARG A 98 30.03 12.43 2.30
CA ARG A 98 31.36 12.91 1.97
C ARG A 98 32.03 11.87 1.08
N GLU A 99 32.85 12.33 0.14
CA GLU A 99 33.64 11.48 -0.77
C GLU A 99 34.55 10.51 -0.03
#